data_AF-A0A2T5ATA5-F1
#
_entry.id   AF-A0A2T5ATA5-F1
#
_cell.length_a   1.000
_cell.length_b   1.000
_cell.length_c   1.000
_cell.angle_alpha   90.00
_cell.angle_beta   90.00
_cell.angle_gamma   90.00
#
_symmetry.space_group_name_H-M   'P 1'
#
loop_
_entity.id
_entity.type
_entity.pdbx_description
1 polymer ?
#
loop_
_entity_poly.entity_id
_entity_poly.type
_entity_poly.pdbx_seq_one_letter_code
_entity_poly.pdbx_strand_id
1 'polypeptide(L)'
;MNIDRKAQWAVRQSALPMIVRPCPDCPGIRHRPSGRFRVNANGKLLDVWLLLHCAGCGRTSKVPVHERAHVSSLEPARLVAYEANDPATVRELAMSASLAAKRVYRLDWTGAWELRRDTPRPALDDPRPLTVRVRFELPAPVRVERLLMAGFGLSRNGIRRLVADARIQLPLPPRARTHRDFELTLTGAVPPNPLPLRRPRVVIVAATRVSSPTR
;
A
#
# COMPACT_ATOMS: atom_id res chain seq x y z
N MET A 1 -17.70 -17.97 30.92
CA MET A 1 -18.04 -16.78 30.10
C MET A 1 -16.76 -16.26 29.47
N ASN A 2 -16.44 -16.67 28.24
CA ASN A 2 -15.21 -16.22 27.55
C ASN A 2 -15.45 -14.79 27.07
N ILE A 3 -14.80 -13.82 27.71
CA ILE A 3 -14.73 -12.46 27.17
C ILE A 3 -13.72 -12.53 26.03
N ASP A 4 -14.21 -12.58 24.80
CA ASP A 4 -13.36 -12.49 23.62
C ASP A 4 -12.58 -11.17 23.69
N ARG A 5 -11.26 -11.28 23.87
CA ARG A 5 -10.40 -10.10 23.90
C ARG A 5 -10.33 -9.54 22.49
N LYS A 6 -10.50 -8.23 22.37
CA LYS A 6 -10.38 -7.51 21.10
C LYS A 6 -9.25 -6.48 21.20
N ALA A 7 -8.47 -6.38 20.15
CA ALA A 7 -7.51 -5.31 19.95
C ALA A 7 -7.70 -4.72 18.54
N GLN A 8 -7.39 -3.44 18.39
CA GLN A 8 -7.46 -2.73 17.12
C GLN A 8 -6.09 -2.22 16.70
N TRP A 9 -5.68 -2.61 15.50
CA TRP A 9 -4.50 -2.09 14.85
C TRP A 9 -4.91 -1.18 13.69
N ALA A 10 -4.24 -0.05 13.55
CA ALA A 10 -4.44 0.89 12.45
C ALA A 10 -3.13 1.07 11.66
N VAL A 11 -3.18 0.80 10.36
CA VAL A 11 -2.10 1.10 9.42
C VAL A 11 -2.27 2.54 8.97
N ARG A 12 -1.40 3.42 9.46
CA ARG A 12 -1.45 4.86 9.25
C ARG A 12 -0.35 5.37 8.36
N GLN A 13 -0.57 6.52 7.73
CA GLN A 13 0.48 7.18 6.97
C GLN A 13 1.54 7.73 7.90
N SER A 14 2.80 7.44 7.60
CA SER A 14 3.95 8.13 8.20
C SER A 14 4.63 9.07 7.20
N ALA A 15 4.55 8.78 5.89
CA ALA A 15 5.10 9.61 4.81
C ALA A 15 4.38 9.38 3.47
N LEU A 16 4.62 10.21 2.46
CA LEU A 16 4.17 9.93 1.08
C LEU A 16 4.96 8.75 0.49
N PRO A 17 4.35 7.91 -0.36
CA PRO A 17 5.08 6.87 -1.07
C PRO A 17 6.11 7.46 -2.04
N MET A 18 7.22 6.75 -2.21
CA MET A 18 8.20 7.08 -3.24
C MET A 18 7.65 6.68 -4.61
N ILE A 19 7.92 7.47 -5.64
CA ILE A 19 7.61 7.14 -7.03
C ILE A 19 8.82 6.47 -7.66
N VAL A 20 8.62 5.26 -8.19
CA VAL A 20 9.67 4.46 -8.81
C VAL A 20 9.64 4.64 -10.32
N ARG A 21 10.67 5.30 -10.84
CA ARG A 21 10.94 5.54 -12.27
C ARG A 21 12.41 5.91 -12.47
N PRO A 22 13.01 5.68 -13.64
CA PRO A 22 14.40 6.08 -13.91
C PRO A 22 14.61 7.60 -13.81
N CYS A 23 15.72 8.00 -13.21
CA CYS A 23 16.22 9.37 -13.29
C CYS A 23 17.05 9.55 -14.58
N PRO A 24 16.88 10.66 -15.32
CA PRO A 24 17.68 10.91 -16.52
C PRO A 24 19.14 11.28 -16.22
N ASP A 25 19.43 11.78 -15.02
CA ASP A 25 20.74 12.37 -14.69
C ASP A 25 21.61 11.48 -13.78
N CYS A 26 21.05 10.38 -13.24
CA CYS A 26 21.79 9.47 -12.37
C CYS A 26 21.19 8.05 -12.37
N PRO A 27 21.89 7.04 -11.83
CA PRO A 27 21.37 5.66 -11.73
C PRO A 27 20.16 5.48 -10.78
N GLY A 28 19.73 6.54 -10.10
CA GLY A 28 18.64 6.50 -9.14
C GLY A 28 17.28 6.23 -9.80
N ILE A 29 16.45 5.43 -9.13
CA ILE A 29 15.10 5.08 -9.62
C ILE A 29 13.96 5.54 -8.70
N ARG A 30 14.28 6.22 -7.59
CA ARG A 30 13.31 6.63 -6.58
C ARG A 30 13.18 8.13 -6.55
N HIS A 31 11.95 8.62 -6.54
CA HIS A 31 11.63 10.04 -6.52
C HIS A 31 10.68 10.36 -5.36
N ARG A 32 10.95 11.44 -4.63
CA ARG A 32 10.08 11.98 -3.58
C ARG A 32 9.13 13.00 -4.20
N PRO A 33 7.83 13.00 -3.88
CA PRO A 33 6.97 14.14 -4.20
C PRO A 33 7.54 15.41 -3.59
N SER A 34 7.65 16.49 -4.36
CA SER A 34 8.22 17.75 -3.88
C SER A 34 7.23 18.60 -3.07
N GLY A 35 5.96 18.19 -3.01
CA GLY A 35 4.90 19.03 -2.46
C GLY A 35 4.45 20.16 -3.38
N ARG A 36 4.82 20.14 -4.67
CA ARG A 36 4.51 21.23 -5.60
C ARG A 36 3.97 20.73 -6.93
N PHE A 37 3.15 21.57 -7.55
CA PHE A 37 2.74 21.46 -8.93
C PHE A 37 3.46 22.49 -9.80
N ARG A 38 3.55 22.18 -11.09
CA ARG A 38 3.77 23.18 -12.12
C ARG A 38 2.49 23.25 -12.94
N VAL A 39 1.88 24.42 -12.96
CA VAL A 39 0.73 24.73 -13.82
C VAL A 39 1.25 25.60 -14.96
N ASN A 40 0.92 25.24 -16.19
CA ASN A 40 1.27 26.01 -17.38
C ASN A 40 0.01 26.21 -18.22
N ALA A 41 -0.30 27.45 -18.56
CA ALA A 41 -1.47 27.78 -19.38
C ALA A 41 -1.02 28.28 -20.76
N ASN A 42 -1.78 27.91 -21.79
CA ASN A 42 -1.65 28.44 -23.14
C ASN A 42 -3.07 28.66 -23.69
N GLY A 43 -3.53 29.91 -23.62
CA GLY A 43 -4.92 30.25 -23.90
C GLY A 43 -5.86 29.52 -22.94
N LYS A 44 -6.82 28.77 -23.49
CA LYS A 44 -7.80 28.00 -22.71
C LYS A 44 -7.30 26.60 -22.30
N LEU A 45 -6.09 26.21 -22.68
CA LEU A 45 -5.53 24.90 -22.39
C LEU A 45 -4.50 25.00 -21.27
N LEU A 46 -4.45 23.99 -20.41
CA LEU A 46 -3.48 23.88 -19.32
C LEU A 46 -2.81 22.52 -19.26
N ASP A 47 -1.57 22.56 -18.80
CA ASP A 47 -0.79 21.40 -18.38
C ASP A 47 -0.51 21.53 -16.88
N VAL A 48 -0.75 20.44 -16.14
CA VAL A 48 -0.45 20.36 -14.71
C VAL A 48 0.49 19.18 -14.50
N TRP A 49 1.63 19.44 -13.87
CA TRP A 49 2.57 18.39 -13.46
C TRP A 49 2.74 18.38 -11.96
N LEU A 50 2.70 17.20 -11.34
CA LEU A 50 3.25 16.98 -10.01
C LEU A 50 4.77 16.95 -10.10
N LEU A 51 5.44 17.79 -9.32
CA LEU A 51 6.90 17.86 -9.28
C LEU A 51 7.46 16.85 -8.26
N LEU A 52 8.54 16.20 -8.64
CA LEU A 52 9.23 15.20 -7.80
C LEU A 52 10.74 15.47 -7.80
N HIS A 53 11.43 15.10 -6.72
CA HIS A 53 12.89 15.13 -6.64
C HIS A 53 13.48 13.72 -6.65
N CYS A 54 14.49 13.50 -7.48
CA CYS A 54 15.28 12.26 -7.42
C CYS A 54 15.90 12.11 -6.03
N ALA A 55 15.74 10.94 -5.42
CA ALA A 55 16.31 10.65 -4.10
C ALA A 55 17.84 10.57 -4.10
N GLY A 56 18.47 10.32 -5.26
CA GLY A 56 19.91 10.21 -5.42
C GLY A 56 20.60 11.55 -5.69
N CYS A 57 20.19 12.26 -6.74
CA CYS A 57 20.85 13.50 -7.18
C CYS A 57 20.03 14.79 -6.96
N GLY A 58 18.80 14.70 -6.42
CA GLY A 58 17.94 15.86 -6.20
C GLY A 58 17.24 16.43 -7.44
N ARG A 59 17.60 15.98 -8.65
CA ARG A 59 17.03 16.44 -9.92
C ARG A 59 15.50 16.46 -9.88
N THR A 60 14.93 17.60 -10.29
CA THR A 60 13.48 17.75 -10.47
C THR A 60 13.01 16.98 -11.69
N SER A 61 11.95 16.18 -11.50
CA SER A 61 11.24 15.43 -12.52
C SER A 61 9.74 15.72 -12.42
N LYS A 62 8.99 15.39 -13.46
CA LYS A 62 7.56 15.75 -13.59
C LYS A 62 6.72 14.50 -13.81
N VAL A 63 5.57 14.42 -13.15
CA VAL A 63 4.49 13.47 -13.47
C VAL A 63 3.33 14.27 -14.03
N PRO A 64 2.93 14.07 -15.29
CA PRO A 64 1.78 14.76 -15.85
C PRO A 64 0.49 14.36 -15.11
N VAL A 65 -0.23 15.33 -14.57
CA VAL A 65 -1.56 15.15 -13.96
C VAL A 65 -2.60 15.41 -15.05
N HIS A 66 -2.54 16.60 -15.65
CA HIS A 66 -3.34 17.02 -16.79
C HIS A 66 -2.43 17.43 -17.93
N GLU A 67 -2.79 17.04 -19.15
CA GLU A 67 -2.05 17.36 -20.37
C GLU A 67 -3.04 17.97 -21.36
N ARG A 68 -2.79 19.21 -21.75
CA ARG A 68 -3.62 19.98 -22.70
C ARG A 68 -5.11 19.94 -22.35
N ALA A 69 -5.43 20.02 -21.05
CA ALA A 69 -6.81 20.03 -20.58
C ALA A 69 -7.43 21.40 -20.81
N HIS A 70 -8.69 21.45 -21.25
CA HIS A 70 -9.39 22.73 -21.34
C HIS A 70 -9.72 23.24 -19.93
N VAL A 71 -9.52 24.53 -19.66
CA VAL A 71 -9.72 25.11 -18.32
C VAL A 71 -11.12 24.85 -17.77
N SER A 72 -12.14 24.88 -18.62
CA SER A 72 -13.52 24.58 -18.22
C SER A 72 -13.80 23.11 -17.91
N SER A 73 -12.88 22.19 -18.19
CA SER A 73 -13.02 20.77 -17.83
C SER A 73 -12.51 20.48 -16.42
N LEU A 74 -11.95 21.46 -15.71
CA LEU A 74 -11.55 21.33 -14.33
C LEU A 74 -12.48 22.15 -13.44
N GLU A 75 -12.86 21.55 -12.32
CA GLU A 75 -13.50 22.28 -11.25
C GLU A 75 -12.61 23.46 -10.81
N PRO A 76 -13.16 24.69 -10.67
CA PRO A 76 -12.35 25.86 -10.31
C PRO A 76 -11.55 25.67 -9.01
N ALA A 77 -12.14 25.02 -8.01
CA ALA A 77 -11.46 24.69 -6.75
C ALA A 77 -10.24 23.78 -6.95
N ARG A 78 -10.28 22.90 -7.96
CA ARG A 78 -9.17 22.00 -8.28
C ARG A 78 -8.01 22.75 -8.91
N LEU A 79 -8.29 23.73 -9.77
CA LEU A 79 -7.26 24.60 -10.34
C LEU A 79 -6.57 25.41 -9.24
N VAL A 80 -7.34 26.05 -8.36
CA VAL A 80 -6.80 26.80 -7.21
C VAL A 80 -5.93 25.90 -6.33
N ALA A 81 -6.36 24.66 -6.07
CA ALA A 81 -5.57 23.72 -5.28
C ALA A 81 -4.22 23.38 -5.94
N TYR A 82 -4.15 23.29 -7.27
CA TYR A 82 -2.87 23.09 -7.98
C TYR A 82 -1.97 24.32 -7.88
N GLU A 83 -2.50 25.51 -8.09
CA GLU A 83 -1.75 26.77 -8.03
C GLU A 83 -1.23 27.06 -6.61
N ALA A 84 -2.05 26.78 -5.59
CA ALA A 84 -1.69 26.94 -4.19
C ALA A 84 -0.78 25.83 -3.65
N ASN A 85 -0.49 24.77 -4.43
CA ASN A 85 0.23 23.58 -3.97
C ASN A 85 -0.42 22.92 -2.76
N ASP A 86 -1.75 22.80 -2.78
CA ASP A 86 -2.53 22.27 -1.67
C ASP A 86 -2.00 20.89 -1.21
N PRO A 87 -1.60 20.75 0.07
CA PRO A 87 -1.03 19.50 0.59
C PRO A 87 -1.97 18.29 0.48
N ALA A 88 -3.29 18.49 0.61
CA ALA A 88 -4.25 17.40 0.48
C ALA A 88 -4.29 16.87 -0.97
N THR A 89 -4.27 17.77 -1.95
CA THR A 89 -4.21 17.46 -3.38
C THR A 89 -2.88 16.80 -3.78
N VAL A 90 -1.75 17.27 -3.23
CA VAL A 90 -0.45 16.58 -3.38
C VAL A 90 -0.54 15.15 -2.85
N ARG A 91 -1.06 14.97 -1.63
CA ARG A 91 -1.18 13.66 -0.98
C ARG A 91 -2.04 12.72 -1.80
N GLU A 92 -3.21 13.17 -2.24
CA GLU A 92 -4.12 12.41 -3.09
C GLU A 92 -3.41 11.91 -4.36
N LEU A 93 -2.78 12.82 -5.12
CA LEU A 93 -2.16 12.48 -6.40
C LEU A 93 -0.88 11.64 -6.25
N ALA A 94 -0.05 11.92 -5.24
CA ALA A 94 1.13 11.12 -4.94
C ALA A 94 0.78 9.67 -4.56
N MET A 95 -0.42 9.44 -4.02
CA MET A 95 -0.91 8.13 -3.60
C MET A 95 -1.87 7.47 -4.62
N SER A 96 -2.14 8.13 -5.74
CA SER A 96 -3.12 7.68 -6.73
C SER A 96 -2.61 6.49 -7.55
N ALA A 97 -3.24 5.33 -7.34
CA ALA A 97 -2.98 4.13 -8.14
C ALA A 97 -3.39 4.32 -9.61
N SER A 98 -4.47 5.06 -9.87
CA SER A 98 -4.94 5.35 -11.22
C SER A 98 -3.96 6.25 -11.98
N LEU A 99 -3.39 7.26 -11.32
CA LEU A 99 -2.35 8.10 -11.93
C LEU A 99 -1.08 7.28 -12.21
N ALA A 100 -0.67 6.44 -11.25
CA ALA A 100 0.47 5.54 -11.40
C ALA A 100 0.30 4.58 -12.58
N ALA A 101 -0.89 4.01 -12.76
CA ALA A 101 -1.22 3.16 -13.90
C ALA A 101 -1.18 3.95 -15.21
N LYS A 102 -1.85 5.12 -15.27
CA LYS A 102 -1.90 5.97 -16.47
C LYS A 102 -0.52 6.45 -16.93
N ARG A 103 0.41 6.68 -15.99
CA ARG A 103 1.77 7.19 -16.25
C ARG A 103 2.84 6.13 -16.15
N VAL A 104 2.46 4.87 -15.98
CA VAL A 104 3.33 3.69 -15.98
C VAL A 104 4.50 3.83 -15.00
N TYR A 105 4.20 4.15 -13.74
CA TYR A 105 5.17 4.12 -12.65
C TYR A 105 4.63 3.31 -11.46
N ARG A 106 5.52 2.97 -10.52
CA ARG A 106 5.15 2.23 -9.30
C ARG A 106 5.26 3.11 -8.06
N LEU A 107 4.38 2.86 -7.09
CA LEU A 107 4.46 3.43 -5.76
C LEU A 107 5.24 2.49 -4.84
N ASP A 108 6.33 2.98 -4.25
CA ASP A 108 7.08 2.29 -3.20
C ASP A 108 6.67 2.85 -1.84
N TRP A 109 5.86 2.06 -1.14
CA TRP A 109 5.33 2.35 0.19
C TRP A 109 6.30 1.97 1.33
N THR A 110 7.53 1.56 1.01
CA THR A 110 8.52 1.19 2.02
C THR A 110 8.83 2.39 2.91
N GLY A 111 8.56 2.26 4.22
CA GLY A 111 8.76 3.34 5.19
C GLY A 111 7.68 4.43 5.19
N ALA A 112 6.64 4.30 4.36
CA ALA A 112 5.56 5.28 4.23
C ALA A 112 4.33 4.99 5.12
N TRP A 113 4.39 3.94 5.93
CA TRP A 113 3.34 3.58 6.87
C TRP A 113 3.90 3.17 8.23
N GLU A 114 3.08 3.34 9.25
CA GLU A 114 3.30 2.87 10.61
C GLU A 114 2.10 2.06 11.12
N LEU A 115 2.34 1.19 12.10
CA LEU A 115 1.28 0.42 12.75
C LEU A 115 1.00 1.03 14.13
N ARG A 116 -0.19 1.60 14.31
CA ARG A 116 -0.71 2.00 15.62
C ARG A 116 -1.50 0.87 16.24
N ARG A 117 -1.36 0.71 17.55
CA ARG A 117 -2.06 -0.30 18.37
C ARG A 117 -2.77 0.45 19.48
N ASP A 118 -4.03 0.10 19.74
CA ASP A 118 -4.81 0.63 20.86
C ASP A 118 -4.45 -0.04 22.19
N THR A 119 -4.00 -1.29 22.15
CA THR A 119 -3.55 -2.05 23.32
C THR A 119 -2.03 -2.29 23.29
N PRO A 120 -1.41 -2.60 24.45
CA PRO A 120 -0.06 -3.14 24.51
C PRO A 120 0.09 -4.39 23.64
N ARG A 121 1.35 -4.78 23.39
CA ARG A 121 1.66 -5.97 22.60
C ARG A 121 0.94 -7.19 23.22
N PRO A 122 0.25 -8.01 22.40
CA PRO A 122 -0.39 -9.23 22.89
C PRO A 122 0.60 -10.16 23.60
N ALA A 123 0.22 -10.64 24.78
CA ALA A 123 0.91 -11.75 25.44
C ALA A 123 0.68 -13.01 24.60
N LEU A 124 1.76 -13.57 24.06
CA LEU A 124 1.67 -14.70 23.12
C LEU A 124 1.21 -15.98 23.80
N ASP A 125 1.41 -16.12 25.10
CA ASP A 125 1.16 -17.34 25.86
C ASP A 125 -0.16 -17.30 26.65
N ASP A 126 -0.97 -16.24 26.50
CA ASP A 126 -2.30 -16.18 27.12
C ASP A 126 -3.22 -17.22 26.46
N PRO A 127 -3.75 -18.19 27.21
CA PRO A 127 -4.56 -19.27 26.64
C PRO A 127 -5.88 -18.77 26.03
N ARG A 128 -6.34 -17.57 26.39
CA ARG A 128 -7.56 -16.97 25.84
C ARG A 128 -7.30 -16.41 24.45
N PRO A 129 -8.13 -16.74 23.45
CA PRO A 129 -8.02 -16.16 22.12
C PRO A 129 -8.10 -14.62 22.15
N LEU A 130 -7.28 -14.00 21.32
CA LEU A 130 -7.33 -12.56 21.04
C LEU A 130 -7.67 -12.34 19.57
N THR A 131 -8.76 -11.63 19.32
CA THR A 131 -9.10 -11.15 17.98
C THR A 131 -8.50 -9.77 17.77
N VAL A 132 -7.70 -9.61 16.72
CA VAL A 132 -7.10 -8.33 16.34
C VAL A 132 -7.72 -7.87 15.04
N ARG A 133 -8.40 -6.72 15.08
CA ARG A 133 -8.94 -6.06 13.90
C ARG A 133 -7.91 -5.10 13.33
N VAL A 134 -7.49 -5.35 12.10
CA VAL A 134 -6.52 -4.52 11.37
C VAL A 134 -7.28 -3.62 10.40
N ARG A 135 -7.15 -2.30 10.60
CA ARG A 135 -7.74 -1.27 9.75
C ARG A 135 -6.69 -0.56 8.91
N PHE A 136 -7.01 -0.27 7.65
CA PHE A 136 -6.15 0.47 6.73
C PHE A 136 -6.69 1.88 6.50
N GLU A 137 -5.91 2.88 6.88
CA GLU A 137 -6.22 4.29 6.63
C GLU A 137 -5.55 4.79 5.32
N LEU A 138 -4.93 3.88 4.56
CA LEU A 138 -4.17 4.17 3.34
C LEU A 138 -4.46 3.14 2.25
N PRO A 139 -4.37 3.52 0.98
CA PRO A 139 -4.39 2.59 -0.14
C PRO A 139 -3.07 1.80 -0.29
N ALA A 140 -2.23 1.76 0.74
CA ALA A 140 -0.90 1.16 0.71
C ALA A 140 -0.98 -0.37 0.74
N PRO A 141 -0.52 -1.10 -0.30
CA PRO A 141 -0.51 -2.56 -0.27
C PRO A 141 0.61 -3.09 0.65
N VAL A 142 0.27 -3.33 1.91
CA VAL A 142 1.20 -3.83 2.94
C VAL A 142 1.24 -5.35 2.93
N ARG A 143 2.46 -5.90 3.00
CA ARG A 143 2.65 -7.35 3.12
C ARG A 143 2.28 -7.80 4.53
N VAL A 144 1.37 -8.76 4.65
CA VAL A 144 0.80 -9.22 5.93
C VAL A 144 1.90 -9.64 6.90
N GLU A 145 2.85 -10.48 6.47
CA GLU A 145 4.00 -10.91 7.28
C GLU A 145 4.76 -9.73 7.92
N ARG A 146 4.96 -8.63 7.18
CA ARG A 146 5.64 -7.43 7.71
C ARG A 146 4.79 -6.68 8.74
N LEU A 147 3.47 -6.65 8.54
CA LEU A 147 2.52 -6.08 9.49
C LEU A 147 2.51 -6.88 10.79
N LEU A 148 2.48 -8.21 10.72
CA LEU A 148 2.52 -9.08 11.90
C LEU A 148 3.84 -8.93 12.66
N MET A 149 4.98 -8.86 11.95
CA MET A 149 6.27 -8.57 12.56
C MET A 149 6.25 -7.25 13.35
N ALA A 150 5.65 -6.19 12.80
CA ALA A 150 5.52 -4.91 13.51
C ALA A 150 4.57 -5.00 14.72
N GLY A 151 3.43 -5.67 14.57
CA GLY A 151 2.42 -5.79 15.62
C GLY A 151 2.89 -6.61 16.82
N PHE A 152 3.47 -7.79 16.55
CA PHE A 152 3.96 -8.72 17.56
C PHE A 152 5.44 -8.53 17.94
N GLY A 153 6.20 -7.73 17.18
CA GLY A 153 7.65 -7.56 17.39
C GLY A 153 8.48 -8.82 17.26
N LEU A 154 8.00 -9.77 16.48
CA LEU A 154 8.69 -11.02 16.27
C LEU A 154 9.50 -10.97 14.98
N SER A 155 10.52 -11.81 14.93
CA SER A 155 11.24 -12.06 13.68
C SER A 155 10.31 -12.69 12.64
N ARG A 156 10.71 -12.63 11.38
CA ARG A 156 10.01 -13.31 10.29
C ARG A 156 9.80 -14.80 10.56
N ASN A 157 10.83 -15.47 11.09
CA ASN A 157 10.75 -16.89 11.44
C ASN A 157 9.80 -17.13 12.61
N GLY A 158 9.78 -16.25 13.60
CA GLY A 158 8.81 -16.30 14.71
C GLY A 158 7.36 -16.20 14.21
N ILE A 159 7.05 -15.25 13.32
CA ILE A 159 5.72 -15.15 12.70
C ILE A 159 5.37 -16.40 11.91
N ARG A 160 6.29 -16.92 11.09
CA ARG A 160 6.04 -18.11 10.29
C ARG A 160 5.76 -19.34 11.14
N ARG A 161 6.48 -19.50 12.26
CA ARG A 161 6.25 -20.58 13.22
C ARG A 161 4.85 -20.48 13.82
N LEU A 162 4.45 -19.31 14.31
CA LEU A 162 3.10 -19.12 14.86
C LEU A 162 1.98 -19.37 13.85
N VAL A 163 2.18 -19.02 12.58
CA VAL A 163 1.22 -19.35 11.51
C VAL A 163 1.20 -20.84 11.20
N ALA A 164 2.38 -21.50 11.17
CA ALA A 164 2.48 -22.94 10.92
C ALA A 164 1.83 -23.77 12.04
N ASP A 165 2.01 -23.33 13.30
CA ASP A 165 1.43 -23.93 14.49
C ASP A 165 -0.07 -23.58 14.67
N ALA A 166 -0.68 -22.91 13.68
CA ALA A 166 -2.07 -22.40 13.70
C ALA A 166 -2.42 -21.49 14.89
N ARG A 167 -1.40 -20.95 15.58
CA ARG A 167 -1.54 -19.97 16.67
C ARG A 167 -1.92 -18.58 16.17
N ILE A 168 -1.61 -18.26 14.92
CA ILE A 168 -2.13 -17.07 14.22
C ILE A 168 -2.98 -17.55 13.05
N GLN A 169 -4.28 -17.31 13.14
CA GLN A 169 -5.23 -17.57 12.06
C GLN A 169 -5.43 -16.29 11.25
N LEU A 170 -5.22 -16.38 9.93
CA LEU A 170 -5.32 -15.26 8.99
C LEU A 170 -6.34 -15.60 7.91
N PRO A 171 -7.18 -14.63 7.48
CA PRO A 171 -8.06 -14.80 6.34
C PRO A 171 -7.33 -14.71 4.99
N LEU A 172 -6.01 -14.48 5.01
CA LEU A 172 -5.17 -14.28 3.84
C LEU A 172 -3.76 -14.85 4.06
N PRO A 173 -3.05 -15.26 2.98
CA PRO A 173 -1.70 -15.79 3.10
C PRO A 173 -0.73 -14.77 3.71
N PRO A 174 0.25 -15.18 4.55
CA PRO A 174 1.24 -14.25 5.14
C PRO A 174 2.04 -13.46 4.09
N ARG A 175 2.25 -14.03 2.90
CA ARG A 175 2.98 -13.39 1.80
C ARG A 175 2.11 -12.45 0.96
N ALA A 176 0.78 -12.46 1.14
CA ALA A 176 -0.12 -11.58 0.42
C ALA A 176 0.13 -10.11 0.80
N ARG A 177 -0.22 -9.21 -0.12
CA ARG A 177 -0.32 -7.78 0.14
C ARG A 177 -1.79 -7.41 0.22
N THR A 178 -2.17 -6.60 1.19
CA THR A 178 -3.52 -6.07 1.33
C THR A 178 -3.46 -4.59 1.70
N HIS A 179 -4.50 -3.87 1.29
CA HIS A 179 -4.85 -2.53 1.79
C HIS A 179 -6.30 -2.52 2.31
N ARG A 180 -6.91 -3.71 2.42
CA ARG A 180 -8.26 -3.93 2.95
C ARG A 180 -8.17 -4.40 4.38
N ASP A 181 -9.11 -3.92 5.18
CA ASP A 181 -9.31 -4.34 6.56
C ASP A 181 -9.47 -5.86 6.65
N PHE A 182 -8.95 -6.43 7.72
CA PHE A 182 -9.11 -7.85 8.03
C PHE A 182 -8.99 -8.08 9.54
N GLU A 183 -9.45 -9.25 9.97
CA GLU A 183 -9.28 -9.71 11.35
C GLU A 183 -8.34 -10.90 11.38
N LEU A 184 -7.56 -11.01 12.45
CA LEU A 184 -6.75 -12.19 12.75
C LEU A 184 -7.04 -12.64 14.16
N THR A 185 -6.84 -13.92 14.43
CA THR A 185 -6.99 -14.50 15.77
C THR A 185 -5.67 -15.06 16.23
N LEU A 186 -5.24 -14.66 17.42
CA LEU A 186 -4.09 -15.20 18.13
C LEU A 186 -4.57 -16.14 19.23
N THR A 187 -3.98 -17.33 19.34
CA THR A 187 -4.21 -18.27 20.44
C THR A 187 -2.92 -18.58 21.20
N GLY A 188 -2.99 -18.64 22.53
CA GLY A 188 -1.84 -18.93 23.37
C GLY A 188 -1.34 -20.36 23.31
N ALA A 189 -2.26 -21.29 23.08
CA ALA A 189 -1.95 -22.70 22.86
C ALA A 189 -2.04 -23.05 21.37
N VAL A 190 -1.30 -24.09 20.98
CA VAL A 190 -1.53 -24.78 19.70
C VAL A 190 -2.94 -25.39 19.76
N PRO A 191 -3.84 -25.07 18.82
CA PRO A 191 -5.18 -25.64 18.84
C PRO A 191 -5.11 -27.17 18.71
N PRO A 192 -5.93 -27.94 19.46
CA PRO A 192 -5.91 -29.41 19.42
C PRO A 192 -6.29 -29.99 18.05
N ASN A 193 -6.97 -29.19 17.21
CA ASN A 193 -7.22 -29.49 15.81
C ASN A 193 -6.89 -28.25 14.96
N PRO A 194 -5.65 -28.11 14.45
CA PRO A 194 -5.30 -26.99 13.58
C PRO A 194 -6.15 -27.08 12.31
N LEU A 195 -7.04 -26.10 12.08
CA LEU A 195 -7.79 -26.00 10.84
C LEU A 195 -6.80 -26.03 9.66
N PRO A 196 -6.99 -26.91 8.66
CA PRO A 196 -6.05 -27.01 7.55
C PRO A 196 -5.95 -25.64 6.89
N LEU A 197 -4.71 -25.17 6.69
CA LEU A 197 -4.41 -23.99 5.87
C LEU A 197 -5.21 -24.15 4.58
N ARG A 198 -6.21 -23.29 4.34
CA ARG A 198 -6.95 -23.28 3.07
C ARG A 198 -5.92 -23.08 1.96
N ARG A 199 -5.53 -24.17 1.30
CA ARG A 199 -4.66 -24.10 0.12
C ARG A 199 -5.42 -23.23 -0.89
N PRO A 200 -4.78 -22.19 -1.45
CA PRO A 200 -5.42 -21.45 -2.54
C PRO A 200 -5.75 -22.46 -3.64
N ARG A 201 -7.00 -22.46 -4.12
CA ARG A 201 -7.37 -23.16 -5.36
C ARG A 201 -6.48 -22.58 -6.47
N VAL A 202 -5.47 -23.33 -6.88
CA VAL A 202 -4.74 -23.04 -8.12
C VAL A 202 -5.72 -23.38 -9.25
N VAL A 203 -6.40 -22.37 -9.78
CA VAL A 203 -7.12 -22.51 -11.04
C VAL A 203 -6.06 -22.47 -12.12
N ILE A 204 -5.63 -23.63 -12.61
CA ILE A 204 -4.84 -23.74 -13.82
C ILE A 204 -5.80 -23.41 -14.97
N VAL A 205 -5.79 -22.17 -15.46
CA VAL A 205 -6.42 -21.85 -16.73
C VAL A 205 -5.53 -22.45 -17.81
N ALA A 206 -5.96 -23.56 -18.40
CA ALA A 206 -5.28 -24.15 -19.54
C ALA A 206 -5.26 -23.12 -20.68
N ALA A 207 -4.07 -22.76 -21.14
CA ALA A 207 -3.91 -21.92 -22.32
C ALA A 207 -4.38 -22.73 -23.54
N THR A 208 -5.48 -22.29 -24.15
CA THR A 208 -5.91 -22.74 -25.47
C THR A 208 -4.81 -22.38 -26.47
N ARG A 209 -4.16 -23.38 -27.05
CA ARG A 209 -3.24 -23.19 -28.18
C ARG A 209 -4.06 -22.65 -29.36
N VAL A 210 -3.80 -21.42 -29.77
CA VAL A 210 -4.20 -20.92 -31.07
C VAL A 210 -3.20 -21.48 -32.06
N SER A 211 -3.63 -22.48 -32.84
CA SER A 211 -2.91 -22.99 -34.00
C SER A 211 -2.91 -21.91 -35.09
N SER A 212 -1.73 -21.40 -35.45
CA SER A 212 -1.55 -20.60 -36.67
C SER A 212 -1.74 -21.50 -37.90
N PRO A 213 -2.51 -21.09 -38.91
CA PRO A 213 -2.48 -21.77 -40.20
C PRO A 213 -1.35 -21.20 -41.05
N THR A 214 -0.37 -22.05 -41.37
CA THR A 214 0.47 -21.92 -42.56
C THR A 214 -0.34 -22.28 -43.80
N ARG A 215 -0.67 -21.28 -44.63
CA ARG A 215 -0.39 -21.25 -46.08
C ARG A 215 -0.84 -19.91 -46.66
#